data_AF-A0A366GWF9-F1
#
_entry.id   AF-A0A366GWF9-F1
#
_cell.length_a   1.000
_cell.length_b   1.000
_cell.length_c   1.000
_cell.angle_alpha   90.00
_cell.angle_beta   90.00
_cell.angle_gamma   90.00
#
_symmetry.space_group_name_H-M   'P 1'
#
loop_
_entity.id
_entity.type
_entity.pdbx_description
1 polymer ?
#
loop_
_entity_poly.entity_id
_entity_poly.type
_entity_poly.pdbx_seq_one_letter_code
_entity_poly.pdbx_strand_id
1 'polypeptide(L)'
;MTMTMTEIDRTLRELRLSGISATLETRIVQAQACEQPFIETFSLILQDELDRRRSRLIDRRYVKSGLDERVTLNDFDWRFNPKLPRQASFELLTLKFIAEGANALLIGKPGTGKSHIAKAVAYQATLQGHQVRYL
;
A
#
# COMPACT_ATOMS: atom_id res chain seq x y z
N MET A 1 -29.18 12.94 -23.00
CA MET A 1 -28.01 13.15 -23.88
C MET A 1 -26.96 12.12 -23.50
N THR A 2 -26.49 11.33 -24.45
CA THR A 2 -25.35 10.42 -24.28
C THR A 2 -24.07 11.23 -24.46
N MET A 3 -23.15 11.15 -23.50
CA MET A 3 -21.83 11.78 -23.63
C MET A 3 -20.96 10.98 -24.60
N THR A 4 -20.17 11.66 -25.41
CA THR A 4 -19.10 11.06 -26.21
C THR A 4 -17.95 10.59 -25.31
N MET A 5 -17.11 9.66 -25.79
CA MET A 5 -15.97 9.15 -25.00
C MET A 5 -15.03 10.28 -24.55
N THR A 6 -14.83 11.28 -25.40
CA THR A 6 -14.00 12.45 -25.09
C THR A 6 -14.60 13.33 -23.99
N GLU A 7 -15.93 13.50 -23.97
CA GLU A 7 -16.64 14.22 -22.91
C GLU A 7 -16.62 13.45 -21.58
N ILE A 8 -16.73 12.12 -21.65
CA ILE A 8 -16.59 11.25 -20.47
C ILE A 8 -15.19 11.42 -19.88
N ASP A 9 -14.13 11.31 -20.69
CA ASP A 9 -12.76 11.49 -20.22
C ASP A 9 -12.50 12.85 -19.58
N ARG A 10 -13.03 13.91 -20.19
CA ARG A 10 -12.94 15.27 -19.62
C ARG A 10 -13.63 15.33 -18.26
N THR A 11 -14.85 14.79 -18.16
CA THR A 11 -15.62 14.75 -16.91
C THR A 11 -14.90 13.95 -15.83
N LEU A 12 -14.30 12.79 -16.18
CA LEU A 12 -13.52 11.98 -15.24
C LEU A 12 -12.31 12.73 -14.71
N ARG A 13 -11.62 13.51 -15.55
CA ARG A 13 -10.50 14.36 -15.11
C ARG A 13 -10.96 15.46 -14.16
N GLU A 14 -12.08 16.13 -14.46
CA GLU A 14 -12.66 17.17 -13.61
C GLU A 14 -13.06 16.60 -12.22
N LEU A 15 -13.61 15.38 -12.19
CA LEU A 15 -13.95 14.65 -10.97
C LEU A 15 -12.75 13.98 -10.27
N ARG A 16 -11.54 14.08 -10.85
CA ARG A 16 -10.31 13.45 -10.37
C ARG A 16 -10.38 11.91 -10.29
N LEU A 17 -11.17 11.30 -11.17
CA LEU A 17 -11.37 9.84 -11.32
C LEU A 17 -10.32 9.23 -12.26
N SER A 18 -9.05 9.43 -11.90
CA SER A 18 -7.92 9.09 -12.76
C SER A 18 -7.62 7.59 -12.90
N GLY A 19 -8.21 6.74 -12.07
CA GLY A 19 -8.15 5.29 -12.17
C GLY A 19 -9.11 4.82 -13.22
N ILE A 20 -10.37 5.28 -13.12
CA ILE A 20 -11.39 5.05 -14.15
C ILE A 20 -10.88 5.55 -15.51
N SER A 21 -10.42 6.80 -15.60
CA SER A 21 -9.94 7.35 -16.88
C SER A 21 -8.76 6.56 -17.48
N ALA A 22 -7.99 5.84 -16.66
CA ALA A 22 -6.88 5.02 -17.15
C ALA A 22 -7.30 3.62 -17.61
N THR A 23 -8.43 3.08 -17.11
CA THR A 23 -8.85 1.69 -17.35
C THR A 23 -10.20 1.55 -18.05
N LEU A 24 -10.95 2.65 -18.22
CA LEU A 24 -12.33 2.65 -18.72
C LEU A 24 -12.48 1.92 -20.06
N GLU A 25 -11.68 2.28 -21.06
CA GLU A 25 -11.75 1.64 -22.39
C GLU A 25 -11.47 0.13 -22.30
N THR A 26 -10.46 -0.26 -21.53
CA THR A 26 -10.12 -1.68 -21.31
C THR A 26 -11.27 -2.44 -20.65
N ARG A 27 -11.91 -1.83 -19.63
CA ARG A 27 -13.08 -2.42 -18.94
C ARG A 27 -14.30 -2.53 -19.84
N ILE A 28 -14.53 -1.56 -20.72
CA ILE A 28 -15.63 -1.61 -21.70
C ILE A 28 -15.43 -2.76 -22.69
N VAL A 29 -14.22 -2.88 -23.27
CA VAL A 29 -13.89 -3.97 -24.21
C VAL A 29 -14.01 -5.33 -23.51
N GLN A 30 -13.51 -5.45 -22.28
CA GLN A 30 -13.64 -6.68 -21.48
C GLN A 30 -15.11 -7.04 -21.24
N ALA A 31 -15.94 -6.08 -20.84
CA ALA A 31 -17.34 -6.31 -20.55
C ALA A 31 -18.12 -6.76 -21.79
N GLN A 32 -17.79 -6.19 -22.96
CA GLN A 32 -18.38 -6.59 -24.23
C GLN A 32 -17.96 -8.01 -24.64
N ALA A 33 -16.68 -8.35 -24.47
CA ALA A 33 -16.15 -9.67 -24.83
C ALA A 33 -16.68 -10.80 -23.93
N CYS A 34 -16.92 -10.50 -22.66
CA CYS A 34 -17.37 -11.47 -21.66
C CYS A 34 -18.88 -11.42 -21.37
N GLU A 35 -19.64 -10.60 -22.10
CA GLU A 35 -21.07 -10.33 -21.86
C GLU A 35 -21.35 -10.01 -20.37
N GLN A 36 -20.44 -9.28 -19.72
CA GLN A 36 -20.54 -9.03 -18.28
C GLN A 36 -21.74 -8.14 -17.95
N PRO A 37 -22.50 -8.48 -16.91
CA PRO A 37 -23.56 -7.62 -16.39
C PRO A 37 -23.01 -6.21 -16.09
N PHE A 38 -23.77 -5.18 -16.43
CA PHE A 38 -23.36 -3.78 -16.21
C PHE A 38 -22.93 -3.52 -14.76
N ILE A 39 -23.65 -4.10 -13.79
CA ILE A 39 -23.34 -3.91 -12.37
C ILE A 39 -21.95 -4.43 -12.00
N GLU A 40 -21.51 -5.55 -12.59
CA GLU A 40 -20.20 -6.14 -12.35
C GLU A 40 -19.10 -5.27 -12.95
N THR A 41 -19.28 -4.86 -14.22
CA THR A 41 -18.38 -3.92 -14.90
C THR A 41 -18.25 -2.60 -14.14
N PHE A 42 -19.36 -2.05 -13.68
CA PHE A 42 -19.37 -0.82 -12.89
C PHE A 42 -18.63 -0.99 -11.55
N SER A 43 -18.84 -2.11 -10.86
CA SER A 43 -18.08 -2.45 -9.64
C SER A 43 -16.57 -2.53 -9.90
N LEU A 44 -16.15 -3.16 -11.00
CA LEU A 44 -14.73 -3.24 -11.38
C LEU A 44 -14.12 -1.87 -11.67
N ILE A 45 -14.85 -1.01 -12.39
CA ILE A 45 -14.41 0.36 -12.67
C ILE A 45 -14.23 1.17 -11.38
N LEU A 46 -15.18 1.06 -10.44
CA LEU A 46 -15.05 1.72 -9.14
C LEU A 46 -13.88 1.17 -8.32
N GLN A 47 -13.64 -0.14 -8.38
CA GLN A 47 -12.51 -0.78 -7.71
C GLN A 47 -11.17 -0.25 -8.24
N ASP A 48 -11.03 -0.07 -9.56
CA ASP A 48 -9.81 0.49 -10.17
C ASP A 48 -9.48 1.90 -9.61
N GLU A 49 -10.50 2.73 -9.40
CA GLU A 49 -10.33 4.06 -8.79
C GLU A 49 -9.88 3.97 -7.33
N LEU A 50 -10.53 3.10 -6.55
CA LEU A 50 -10.20 2.91 -5.14
C LEU A 50 -8.76 2.41 -4.99
N ASP A 51 -8.35 1.44 -5.80
CA ASP A 51 -7.00 0.89 -5.77
C ASP A 51 -5.95 1.93 -6.16
N ARG A 52 -6.23 2.74 -7.18
CA ARG A 52 -5.32 3.84 -7.56
C ARG A 52 -5.21 4.90 -6.47
N ARG A 53 -6.32 5.26 -5.81
CA ARG A 53 -6.30 6.19 -4.67
C ARG A 53 -5.51 5.63 -3.50
N ARG A 54 -5.72 4.36 -3.17
CA ARG A 54 -5.00 3.66 -2.09
C ARG A 54 -3.50 3.61 -2.36
N SER A 55 -3.10 3.18 -3.56
CA SER A 55 -1.68 3.11 -3.96
C SER A 55 -0.99 4.47 -3.87
N ARG A 56 -1.60 5.53 -4.41
CA ARG A 56 -1.04 6.89 -4.30
C ARG A 56 -0.98 7.42 -2.88
N LEU A 57 -1.93 7.04 -2.02
CA LEU A 57 -1.88 7.42 -0.61
C LEU A 57 -0.71 6.74 0.10
N ILE A 58 -0.51 5.44 -0.15
CA ILE A 58 0.62 4.66 0.37
C ILE A 58 1.94 5.26 -0.12
N ASP A 59 2.09 5.52 -1.43
CA ASP A 59 3.32 6.09 -1.99
C ASP A 59 3.64 7.46 -1.36
N ARG A 60 2.63 8.32 -1.19
CA ARG A 60 2.83 9.61 -0.52
C ARG A 60 3.24 9.45 0.94
N ARG A 61 2.70 8.47 1.66
CA ARG A 61 3.10 8.17 3.05
C ARG A 61 4.52 7.62 3.10
N TYR A 62 4.89 6.74 2.17
CA TYR A 62 6.25 6.23 2.04
C TYR A 62 7.25 7.36 1.82
N VAL A 63 7.01 8.25 0.85
CA VAL A 63 7.89 9.41 0.60
C VAL A 63 8.02 10.30 1.84
N LYS A 64 6.92 10.54 2.55
CA LYS A 64 6.94 11.33 3.80
C LYS A 64 7.68 10.64 4.95
N SER A 65 7.71 9.31 4.95
CA SER A 65 8.35 8.52 6.00
C SER A 65 9.85 8.74 6.10
N GLY A 66 10.51 9.15 5.02
CA GLY A 66 11.97 9.27 5.00
C GLY A 66 12.71 7.93 4.92
N LEU A 67 11.99 6.83 4.73
CA LEU A 67 12.61 5.54 4.40
C LEU A 67 13.31 5.63 3.03
N ASP A 68 14.50 5.06 2.97
CA ASP A 68 15.34 4.92 1.79
C ASP A 68 14.99 3.66 0.98
N GLU A 69 14.45 2.64 1.65
CA GLU A 69 14.13 1.33 1.07
C GLU A 69 12.81 0.75 1.58
N ARG A 70 12.15 -0.06 0.73
CA ARG A 70 10.90 -0.79 1.03
C ARG A 70 11.22 -2.17 1.61
N VAL A 71 11.84 -2.18 2.79
CA VAL A 71 12.35 -3.40 3.43
C VAL A 71 11.22 -4.21 4.04
N THR A 72 11.27 -5.54 3.88
CA THR A 72 10.38 -6.46 4.59
C THR A 72 11.17 -7.43 5.47
N LEU A 73 10.50 -8.08 6.43
CA LEU A 73 11.13 -9.15 7.22
C LEU A 73 11.32 -10.45 6.43
N ASN A 74 10.69 -10.59 5.26
CA ASN A 74 10.95 -11.72 4.35
C ASN A 74 12.34 -11.62 3.74
N ASP A 75 12.85 -10.40 3.55
CA ASP A 75 14.19 -10.13 3.02
C ASP A 75 15.28 -10.27 4.11
N PHE A 76 14.91 -10.50 5.36
CA PHE A 76 15.86 -10.60 6.46
C PHE A 76 16.51 -11.98 6.51
N ASP A 77 17.85 -12.03 6.47
CA ASP A 77 18.59 -13.27 6.68
C ASP A 77 18.61 -13.65 8.18
N TRP A 78 17.67 -14.50 8.57
CA TRP A 78 17.58 -15.04 9.94
C TRP A 78 18.79 -15.90 10.34
N ARG A 79 19.61 -16.37 9.38
CA ARG A 79 20.83 -17.12 9.67
C ARG A 79 21.97 -16.22 10.16
N PHE A 80 21.93 -14.94 9.80
CA PHE A 80 22.94 -13.96 10.21
C PHE A 80 22.96 -13.72 11.74
N ASN A 81 21.79 -13.76 12.39
CA ASN A 81 21.70 -13.65 13.84
C ASN A 81 20.61 -14.58 14.43
N PRO A 82 20.95 -15.85 14.68
CA PRO A 82 19.98 -16.84 15.19
C PRO A 82 19.49 -16.55 16.61
N LYS A 83 20.16 -15.65 17.35
CA LYS A 83 19.75 -15.23 18.70
C LYS A 83 18.66 -14.16 18.68
N LEU A 84 18.34 -13.61 17.52
CA LEU A 84 17.31 -12.59 17.40
C LEU A 84 15.93 -13.24 17.53
N PRO A 85 15.05 -12.76 18.45
CA PRO A 85 13.74 -13.36 18.65
C PRO A 85 12.85 -13.12 17.43
N ARG A 86 12.74 -14.14 16.57
CA ARG A 86 11.91 -14.11 15.35
C ARG A 86 10.46 -13.79 15.69
N GLN A 87 9.90 -14.46 16.69
CA GLN A 87 8.51 -14.27 17.10
C GLN A 87 8.22 -12.81 17.49
N ALA A 88 9.05 -12.21 18.35
CA ALA A 88 8.89 -10.81 18.76
C ALA A 88 9.01 -9.84 17.57
N SER A 89 9.87 -10.15 16.60
CA SER A 89 10.04 -9.32 15.39
C SER A 89 8.80 -9.36 14.49
N PHE A 90 8.18 -10.53 14.32
CA PHE A 90 6.91 -10.67 13.60
C PHE A 90 5.73 -10.07 14.38
N GLU A 91 5.74 -10.13 15.70
CA GLU A 91 4.75 -9.45 16.54
C GLU A 91 4.78 -7.93 16.31
N LEU A 92 5.96 -7.33 16.20
CA LEU A 92 6.08 -5.91 15.86
C LEU A 92 5.49 -5.56 14.49
N LEU A 93 5.52 -6.46 13.50
CA LEU A 93 4.87 -6.23 12.19
C LEU A 93 3.34 -6.22 12.26
N THR A 94 2.75 -6.77 13.32
CA THR A 94 1.29 -6.68 13.51
C THR A 94 0.85 -5.26 13.87
N LEU A 95 1.79 -4.41 14.30
CA LEU A 95 1.55 -3.04 14.77
C LEU A 95 0.57 -2.95 15.95
N LYS A 96 0.32 -4.06 16.64
CA LYS A 96 -0.60 -4.13 17.78
C LYS A 96 -0.23 -3.11 18.86
N PHE A 97 1.06 -2.88 19.09
CA PHE A 97 1.54 -1.85 20.02
C PHE A 97 1.03 -0.44 19.69
N ILE A 98 0.83 -0.10 18.41
CA ILE A 98 0.26 1.19 18.00
C ILE A 98 -1.22 1.26 18.41
N ALA A 99 -1.98 0.20 18.17
CA ALA A 99 -3.39 0.12 18.55
C ALA A 99 -3.59 0.20 20.08
N GLU A 100 -2.65 -0.36 20.84
CA GLU A 100 -2.65 -0.35 22.30
C GLU A 100 -2.04 0.91 22.93
N GLY A 101 -1.50 1.84 22.12
CA GLY A 101 -0.79 3.02 22.62
C GLY A 101 0.50 2.70 23.37
N ALA A 102 1.09 1.54 23.11
CA ALA A 102 2.33 1.06 23.71
C ALA A 102 3.55 1.45 22.86
N ASN A 103 4.75 1.29 23.44
CA ASN A 103 6.02 1.53 22.77
C ASN A 103 6.72 0.22 22.41
N ALA A 104 7.30 0.16 21.22
CA ALA A 104 8.20 -0.92 20.80
C ALA A 104 9.65 -0.49 20.98
N LEU A 105 10.48 -1.32 21.62
CA LEU A 105 11.90 -1.03 21.85
C LEU A 105 12.78 -2.16 21.33
N LEU A 106 13.76 -1.82 20.50
CA LEU A 106 14.74 -2.76 19.95
C LEU A 106 16.10 -2.55 20.63
N ILE A 107 16.53 -3.51 21.46
CA ILE A 107 17.80 -3.44 22.21
C ILE A 107 18.73 -4.56 21.78
N GLY A 108 20.02 -4.26 21.62
CA GLY A 108 21.04 -5.25 21.33
C GLY A 108 22.33 -4.65 20.77
N LYS A 109 23.41 -5.44 20.73
CA LYS A 109 24.72 -5.02 20.22
C LYS A 109 24.64 -4.43 18.80
N PRO A 110 25.54 -3.52 18.40
CA PRO A 110 25.62 -3.06 17.01
C PRO A 110 25.72 -4.23 16.02
N GLY A 111 25.17 -4.05 14.81
CA GLY A 111 25.24 -5.08 13.76
C GLY A 111 24.30 -6.28 13.93
N THR A 112 23.29 -6.22 14.81
CA THR A 112 22.37 -7.37 15.05
C THR A 112 21.10 -7.39 14.19
N GLY A 113 20.94 -6.47 13.23
CA GLY A 113 19.74 -6.38 12.37
C GLY A 113 18.61 -5.49 12.87
N LYS A 114 18.80 -4.75 13.98
CA LYS A 114 17.76 -3.86 14.55
C LYS A 114 17.26 -2.81 13.57
N SER A 115 18.16 -2.16 12.82
CA SER A 115 17.78 -1.14 11.85
C SER A 115 16.91 -1.72 10.73
N HIS A 116 17.22 -2.94 10.26
CA HIS A 116 16.40 -3.65 9.28
C HIS A 116 14.98 -3.90 9.81
N ILE A 117 14.86 -4.39 11.05
CA ILE A 117 13.56 -4.64 11.69
C ILE A 117 12.80 -3.32 11.86
N ALA A 118 13.46 -2.26 12.34
CA ALA A 118 12.85 -0.94 12.49
C ALA A 118 12.32 -0.40 11.16
N LYS A 119 13.11 -0.50 10.08
CA LYS A 119 12.69 -0.11 8.73
C LYS A 119 11.52 -0.97 8.23
N ALA A 120 11.54 -2.28 8.47
CA ALA A 120 10.46 -3.18 8.07
C ALA A 120 9.14 -2.87 8.82
N VAL A 121 9.21 -2.62 10.12
CA VAL A 121 8.04 -2.19 10.93
C VAL A 121 7.53 -0.83 10.48
N ALA A 122 8.44 0.13 10.23
CA ALA A 122 8.09 1.45 9.70
C ALA A 122 7.39 1.34 8.33
N TYR A 123 7.93 0.54 7.41
CA TYR A 123 7.32 0.32 6.10
C TYR A 123 5.94 -0.33 6.25
N GLN A 124 5.81 -1.37 7.06
CA GLN A 124 4.52 -2.01 7.33
C GLN A 124 3.49 -1.04 7.91
N ALA A 125 3.90 -0.13 8.79
CA ALA A 125 3.05 0.94 9.31
C ALA A 125 2.57 1.89 8.21
N THR A 126 3.40 2.22 7.21
CA THR A 126 2.95 3.02 6.07
C THR A 126 1.90 2.29 5.22
N LEU A 127 2.04 0.97 5.04
CA LEU A 127 1.08 0.14 4.29
C LEU A 127 -0.28 0.03 5.01
N GLN A 128 -0.28 -0.07 6.33
CA GLN A 128 -1.48 -0.05 7.18
C GLN A 128 -2.07 1.36 7.35
N GLY A 129 -1.43 2.37 6.74
CA GLY A 129 -1.95 3.71 6.64
C GLY A 129 -1.63 4.63 7.82
N HIS A 130 -0.67 4.25 8.66
CA HIS A 130 -0.13 5.14 9.68
C HIS A 130 0.77 6.21 9.04
N GLN A 131 0.86 7.35 9.70
CA GLN A 131 1.90 8.35 9.41
C GLN A 131 3.16 7.92 10.14
N VAL A 132 4.27 7.85 9.40
CA VAL A 132 5.55 7.35 9.90
C VAL A 132 6.60 8.41 9.62
N ARG A 133 7.62 8.47 10.47
CA ARG A 133 8.85 9.22 10.22
C ARG A 133 10.03 8.38 10.73
N TYR A 134 10.95 8.08 9.83
CA TYR A 134 12.25 7.50 10.10
C TYR A 134 13.29 8.63 10.06
N LEU A 135 14.16 8.69 11.06
CA LEU A 135 15.19 9.72 11.24
C LEU A 135 16.56 9.07 11.31
#